data_AF-A0A522SQE7-F1
#
_entry.id   AF-A0A522SQE7-F1
#
_cell.length_a   1.000
_cell.length_b   1.000
_cell.length_c   1.000
_cell.angle_alpha   90.00
_cell.angle_beta   90.00
_cell.angle_gamma   90.00
#
_symmetry.space_group_name_H-M   'P 1'
#
loop_
_entity.id
_entity.type
_entity.pdbx_description
1 polymer ?
#
loop_
_entity_poly.entity_id
_entity_poly.type
_entity_poly.pdbx_seq_one_letter_code
_entity_poly.pdbx_strand_id
1 'polypeptide(L)'
;MFSPWWRQLLEGCPRATDADVCRRRLRMTPAALAVSLPALGSVLYMPLAESGAGLPQQPDGVLVETPRLAPLLRVHWLSAVCEVAPDGPREWIDGIDRDGRPCVRLHLLPDTDYLGWDRLLASGEPLPATAPAPAPHVRVLDACLLRFRRRRLAGFDLLCGEAVTRLSPLSRQLAARIARAHAGQGDRQFR
;
A
#
# COMPACT_ATOMS: atom_id res chain seq x y z
N MET A 1 48.59 10.53 -6.50
CA MET A 1 47.85 9.38 -7.08
C MET A 1 46.95 8.82 -6.00
N PHE A 2 45.69 9.27 -5.96
CA PHE A 2 44.71 8.81 -4.97
C PHE A 2 43.94 7.64 -5.56
N SER A 3 44.22 6.42 -5.07
CA SER A 3 43.42 5.24 -5.40
C SER A 3 42.07 5.38 -4.70
N PRO A 4 40.95 5.30 -5.42
CA PRO A 4 39.68 5.65 -4.82
C PRO A 4 39.04 4.41 -4.18
N TRP A 5 38.80 4.54 -2.88
CA TRP A 5 38.33 3.58 -1.87
C TRP A 5 36.98 2.87 -2.15
N TRP A 6 36.31 3.16 -3.27
CA TRP A 6 35.00 2.59 -3.62
C TRP A 6 35.08 1.20 -4.26
N ARG A 7 36.25 0.74 -4.71
CA ARG A 7 36.39 -0.60 -5.28
C ARG A 7 36.36 -1.73 -4.24
N GLN A 8 36.69 -1.44 -2.98
CA GLN A 8 36.69 -2.45 -1.91
C GLN A 8 35.31 -2.72 -1.31
N LEU A 9 34.34 -1.82 -1.49
CA LEU A 9 32.96 -2.03 -1.02
C LEU A 9 32.16 -2.98 -1.94
N LEU A 10 32.64 -3.26 -3.15
CA LEU A 10 31.96 -4.14 -4.12
C LEU A 10 32.38 -5.62 -4.00
N GLU A 11 33.45 -5.93 -3.26
CA GLU A 11 33.95 -7.31 -3.12
C GLU A 11 33.32 -8.09 -1.96
N GLY A 12 32.48 -7.44 -1.15
CA GLY A 12 31.83 -8.05 0.02
C GLY A 12 30.35 -8.37 -0.11
N CYS A 13 29.71 -8.09 -1.25
CA CYS A 13 28.28 -8.36 -1.42
C CYS A 13 28.08 -9.79 -1.96
N PRO A 14 27.61 -10.75 -1.15
CA PRO A 14 27.08 -11.99 -1.71
C PRO A 14 26.01 -11.58 -2.73
N ARG A 15 26.08 -12.16 -3.94
CA ARG A 15 25.10 -11.93 -5.00
C ARG A 15 23.70 -12.04 -4.40
N ALA A 16 23.01 -10.91 -4.26
CA ALA A 16 21.63 -10.85 -3.83
C ALA A 16 20.80 -11.57 -4.91
N THR A 17 20.56 -12.86 -4.67
CA THR A 17 19.81 -13.73 -5.57
C THR A 17 18.35 -13.86 -5.13
N ASP A 18 17.98 -13.13 -4.08
CA ASP A 18 16.65 -12.99 -3.53
C ASP A 18 16.41 -11.49 -3.34
N ALA A 19 15.25 -10.97 -3.76
CA ALA A 19 14.94 -9.55 -3.61
C ALA A 19 15.02 -9.19 -2.12
N ASP A 20 15.78 -8.15 -1.77
CA ASP A 20 15.84 -7.71 -0.38
C ASP A 20 14.48 -7.07 -0.05
N VAL A 21 13.70 -7.76 0.78
CA VAL A 21 12.33 -7.38 1.13
C VAL A 21 12.28 -7.03 2.62
N CYS A 22 12.06 -5.77 2.92
CA CYS A 22 11.77 -5.31 4.27
C CYS A 22 10.25 -5.31 4.50
N ARG A 23 9.80 -5.86 5.63
CA ARG A 23 8.39 -5.86 6.02
C ARG A 23 8.19 -5.28 7.41
N ARG A 24 7.11 -4.52 7.57
CA ARG A 24 6.63 -4.06 8.88
C ARG A 24 5.15 -4.35 9.00
N ARG A 25 4.69 -4.66 10.21
CA ARG A 25 3.26 -4.86 10.49
C ARG A 25 2.85 -4.01 11.67
N LEU A 26 1.66 -3.41 11.58
CA LEU A 26 1.05 -2.68 12.68
C LEU A 26 -0.44 -3.01 12.79
N ARG A 27 -0.94 -3.02 14.02
CA ARG A 27 -2.38 -3.02 14.30
C ARG A 27 -2.96 -1.68 13.84
N MET A 28 -4.10 -1.72 13.18
CA MET A 28 -4.77 -0.51 12.70
C MET A 28 -6.27 -0.68 12.81
N THR A 29 -6.97 0.32 13.33
CA THR A 29 -8.44 0.37 13.29
C THR A 29 -8.89 1.22 12.10
N PRO A 30 -10.11 1.02 11.56
CA PRO A 30 -10.65 1.89 10.52
C PRO A 30 -10.65 3.37 10.90
N ALA A 31 -10.94 3.70 12.18
CA ALA A 31 -10.89 5.06 12.70
C ALA A 31 -9.47 5.65 12.69
N ALA A 32 -8.48 4.92 13.20
CA ALA A 32 -7.09 5.36 13.18
C ALA A 32 -6.56 5.50 11.74
N LEU A 33 -6.99 4.61 10.84
CA LEU A 33 -6.66 4.68 9.43
C LEU A 33 -7.24 5.95 8.79
N ALA A 34 -8.52 6.24 9.03
CA ALA A 34 -9.19 7.44 8.52
C ALA A 34 -8.54 8.74 9.01
N VAL A 35 -7.96 8.74 10.22
CA VAL A 35 -7.16 9.86 10.75
C VAL A 35 -5.86 10.04 9.96
N SER A 36 -5.20 8.93 9.61
CA SER A 36 -3.83 8.95 9.10
C SER A 36 -3.74 9.10 7.58
N LEU A 37 -4.67 8.50 6.82
CA LEU A 37 -4.65 8.50 5.35
C LEU A 37 -4.56 9.89 4.69
N PRO A 38 -5.21 10.96 5.19
CA PRO A 38 -5.10 12.28 4.58
C PRO A 38 -3.67 12.84 4.55
N ALA A 39 -2.80 12.41 5.47
CA ALA A 39 -1.41 12.85 5.55
C ALA A 39 -0.53 12.26 4.45
N LEU A 40 -0.98 11.22 3.73
CA LEU A 40 -0.19 10.59 2.67
C LEU A 40 -0.10 11.44 1.39
N GLY A 41 -0.95 12.46 1.24
CA GLY A 41 -1.05 13.17 -0.03
C GLY A 41 -1.60 12.27 -1.13
N SER A 42 -0.88 12.15 -2.25
CA SER A 42 -1.32 11.36 -3.41
C SER A 42 -0.74 9.95 -3.38
N VAL A 43 -1.61 8.94 -3.54
CA VAL A 43 -1.22 7.52 -3.58
C VAL A 43 -1.93 6.79 -4.72
N LEU A 44 -1.38 5.65 -5.12
CA LEU A 44 -2.11 4.70 -5.96
C LEU A 44 -2.86 3.72 -5.04
N TYR A 45 -4.18 3.86 -5.01
CA TYR A 45 -5.11 3.02 -4.28
C TYR A 45 -5.60 1.86 -5.14
N MET A 46 -5.54 0.65 -4.61
CA MET A 46 -6.00 -0.58 -5.25
C MET A 46 -6.91 -1.36 -4.30
N PRO A 47 -8.24 -1.32 -4.50
CA PRO A 47 -9.13 -2.23 -3.80
C PRO A 47 -8.89 -3.65 -4.31
N LEU A 48 -8.85 -4.60 -3.39
CA LEU A 48 -8.61 -6.00 -3.70
C LEU A 48 -9.92 -6.79 -3.65
N ALA A 49 -10.03 -7.79 -4.51
CA ALA A 49 -11.20 -8.63 -4.61
C ALA A 49 -11.41 -9.32 -3.27
N GLU A 50 -12.65 -9.29 -2.80
CA GLU A 50 -13.01 -9.89 -1.54
C GLU A 50 -12.73 -11.39 -1.61
N SER A 51 -11.94 -11.87 -0.67
CA SER A 51 -11.99 -13.26 -0.24
C SER A 51 -12.30 -13.18 1.24
N GLY A 52 -13.55 -13.37 1.68
CA GLY A 52 -13.90 -13.36 3.11
C GLY A 52 -14.72 -12.16 3.58
N ALA A 53 -15.07 -12.18 4.87
CA ALA A 53 -16.30 -11.62 5.46
C ALA A 53 -16.75 -10.24 4.92
N GLY A 54 -18.08 -10.09 4.78
CA GLY A 54 -18.73 -8.86 4.33
C GLY A 54 -18.40 -7.64 5.19
N LEU A 55 -18.86 -6.46 4.75
CA LEU A 55 -18.67 -5.22 5.50
C LEU A 55 -19.15 -5.35 6.95
N PRO A 56 -18.51 -4.64 7.92
CA PRO A 56 -18.99 -4.64 9.29
C PRO A 56 -20.47 -4.26 9.32
N GLN A 57 -21.27 -5.01 10.10
CA GLN A 57 -22.73 -4.82 10.18
C GLN A 57 -23.11 -3.44 10.73
N GLN A 58 -22.21 -2.80 11.48
CA GLN A 58 -22.39 -1.44 12.01
C GLN A 58 -21.13 -0.60 11.79
N PRO A 59 -21.26 0.68 11.40
CA PRO A 59 -20.12 1.57 11.27
C PRO A 59 -19.59 1.97 12.65
N ASP A 60 -18.33 1.61 12.94
CA ASP A 60 -17.58 1.98 14.15
C ASP A 60 -17.11 3.45 14.10
N GLY A 61 -18.06 4.38 13.91
CA GLY A 61 -17.80 5.82 13.86
C GLY A 61 -17.15 6.32 12.56
N VAL A 62 -16.87 5.44 11.59
CA VAL A 62 -16.30 5.79 10.29
C VAL A 62 -17.23 5.39 9.16
N LEU A 63 -17.37 6.30 8.19
CA LEU A 63 -18.08 6.09 6.93
C LEU A 63 -17.14 6.32 5.76
N VAL A 64 -17.48 5.77 4.59
CA VAL A 64 -16.78 6.05 3.34
C VAL A 64 -17.72 6.70 2.33
N GLU A 65 -17.20 7.63 1.54
CA GLU A 65 -17.99 8.38 0.56
C GLU A 65 -18.44 7.53 -0.63
N THR A 66 -17.65 6.54 -1.02
CA THR A 66 -17.94 5.71 -2.20
C THR A 66 -17.74 4.21 -1.91
N PRO A 67 -18.47 3.31 -2.60
CA PRO A 67 -18.30 1.87 -2.43
C PRO A 67 -16.88 1.38 -2.69
N ARG A 68 -16.15 2.04 -3.60
CA ARG A 68 -14.75 1.72 -3.91
C ARG A 68 -13.83 1.82 -2.69
N LEU A 69 -14.17 2.65 -1.71
CA LEU A 69 -13.41 2.85 -0.46
C LEU A 69 -13.82 1.89 0.66
N ALA A 70 -14.91 1.13 0.49
CA ALA A 70 -15.42 0.22 1.51
C ALA A 70 -14.40 -0.79 2.06
N PRO A 71 -13.41 -1.30 1.28
CA PRO A 71 -12.36 -2.16 1.82
C PRO A 71 -11.54 -1.55 2.97
N LEU A 72 -11.43 -0.22 3.05
CA LEU A 72 -10.73 0.48 4.14
C LEU A 72 -11.43 0.29 5.50
N LEU A 73 -12.74 0.06 5.50
CA LEU A 73 -13.52 -0.21 6.71
C LEU A 73 -13.25 -1.60 7.29
N ARG A 74 -12.64 -2.50 6.52
CA ARG A 74 -12.29 -3.85 6.96
C ARG A 74 -10.87 -3.96 7.49
N VAL A 75 -10.04 -2.94 7.33
CA VAL A 75 -8.63 -3.00 7.71
C VAL A 75 -8.48 -3.15 9.23
N HIS A 76 -7.72 -4.17 9.63
CA HIS A 76 -7.38 -4.53 11.01
C HIS A 76 -5.87 -4.53 11.27
N TRP A 77 -5.08 -4.73 10.23
CA TRP A 77 -3.64 -4.59 10.25
C TRP A 77 -3.16 -3.92 8.96
N LEU A 78 -2.03 -3.23 9.05
CA LEU A 78 -1.29 -2.80 7.88
C LEU A 78 -0.02 -3.64 7.79
N SER A 79 0.33 -4.04 6.57
CA SER A 79 1.59 -4.70 6.25
C SER A 79 2.31 -3.85 5.21
N ALA A 80 3.34 -3.12 5.65
CA ALA A 80 4.21 -2.38 4.75
C ALA A 80 5.27 -3.30 4.19
N VAL A 81 5.55 -3.15 2.90
CA VAL A 81 6.55 -3.91 2.16
C VAL A 81 7.39 -2.93 1.37
N CYS A 82 8.71 -3.06 1.49
CA CYS A 82 9.70 -2.40 0.64
C CYS A 82 10.50 -3.49 -0.06
N GLU A 83 10.54 -3.43 -1.39
CA GLU A 83 11.25 -4.37 -2.25
C GLU A 83 12.18 -3.60 -3.17
N VAL A 84 13.45 -4.01 -3.25
CA VAL A 84 14.39 -3.47 -4.24
C VAL A 84 14.27 -4.26 -5.53
N ALA A 85 13.55 -3.69 -6.51
CA ALA A 85 13.41 -4.28 -7.84
C ALA A 85 14.52 -3.76 -8.79
N PRO A 86 14.77 -4.43 -9.94
CA PRO A 86 15.77 -3.97 -10.93
C PRO A 86 15.54 -2.55 -11.44
N ASP A 87 14.30 -2.05 -11.37
CA ASP A 87 13.90 -0.71 -11.79
C ASP A 87 13.75 0.30 -10.65
N GLY A 88 14.25 -0.06 -9.46
CA GLY A 88 14.28 0.78 -8.27
C GLY A 88 13.48 0.21 -7.10
N PRO A 89 13.55 0.88 -5.93
CA PRO A 89 12.78 0.50 -4.76
C PRO A 89 11.28 0.69 -5.01
N ARG A 90 10.49 -0.25 -4.51
CA ARG A 90 9.03 -0.23 -4.57
C ARG A 90 8.50 -0.41 -3.16
N GLU A 91 7.65 0.51 -2.75
CA GLU A 91 7.01 0.49 -1.44
C GLU A 91 5.50 0.44 -1.57
N TRP A 92 4.87 -0.42 -0.78
CA TRP A 92 3.42 -0.47 -0.67
C TRP A 92 2.98 -0.88 0.73
N ILE A 93 1.72 -0.59 1.03
CA ILE A 93 1.03 -1.00 2.25
C ILE A 93 -0.16 -1.84 1.84
N ASP A 94 -0.21 -3.07 2.36
CA ASP A 94 -1.39 -3.92 2.31
C ASP A 94 -2.24 -3.68 3.56
N GLY A 95 -3.51 -3.34 3.38
CA GLY A 95 -4.50 -3.40 4.42
C GLY A 95 -5.02 -4.83 4.55
N ILE A 96 -4.88 -5.40 5.73
CA ILE A 96 -5.24 -6.78 6.05
C ILE A 96 -6.49 -6.77 6.93
N ASP A 97 -7.51 -7.52 6.54
CA ASP A 97 -8.73 -7.69 7.31
C ASP A 97 -8.56 -8.59 8.53
N ARG A 98 -9.62 -8.76 9.33
CA ARG A 98 -9.63 -9.59 10.55
C ARG A 98 -9.33 -11.07 10.30
N ASP A 99 -9.56 -11.56 9.09
CA ASP A 99 -9.32 -12.94 8.68
C ASP A 99 -7.89 -13.14 8.17
N GLY A 100 -7.06 -12.09 8.24
CA GLY A 100 -5.67 -12.12 7.79
C GLY A 100 -5.51 -11.96 6.28
N ARG A 101 -6.55 -11.52 5.57
CA ARG A 101 -6.57 -11.43 4.10
C ARG A 101 -6.39 -9.99 3.63
N PRO A 102 -5.60 -9.73 2.58
CA PRO A 102 -5.42 -8.37 2.09
C PRO A 102 -6.69 -7.91 1.37
N CYS A 103 -7.22 -6.76 1.78
CA CYS A 103 -8.44 -6.18 1.22
C CYS A 103 -8.18 -4.91 0.41
N VAL A 104 -7.02 -4.28 0.58
CA VAL A 104 -6.62 -3.06 -0.11
C VAL A 104 -5.11 -2.98 -0.19
N ARG A 105 -4.60 -2.34 -1.24
CA ARG A 105 -3.19 -1.97 -1.38
C ARG A 105 -3.03 -0.49 -1.69
N LEU A 106 -2.07 0.15 -1.05
CA LEU A 106 -1.63 1.52 -1.31
C LEU A 106 -0.19 1.46 -1.81
N HIS A 107 0.14 2.04 -2.96
CA HIS A 107 1.52 2.20 -3.38
C HIS A 107 2.03 3.61 -3.10
N LEU A 108 3.27 3.67 -2.61
CA LEU A 108 4.04 4.90 -2.55
C LEU A 108 4.38 5.34 -3.98
N LEU A 109 4.13 6.62 -4.27
CA LEU A 109 4.51 7.29 -5.50
C LEU A 109 5.53 8.40 -5.17
N PRO A 110 6.30 8.88 -6.16
CA PRO A 110 7.14 10.06 -6.00
C PRO A 110 6.42 11.31 -5.46
N ASP A 111 5.11 11.46 -5.74
CA ASP A 111 4.29 12.57 -5.25
C ASP A 111 3.58 12.26 -3.91
N THR A 112 3.79 11.07 -3.34
CA THR A 112 3.30 10.76 -2.00
C THR A 112 4.07 11.55 -0.97
N ASP A 113 3.38 12.07 0.06
CA ASP A 113 4.05 12.68 1.20
C ASP A 113 4.76 11.58 2.00
N TYR A 114 6.07 11.46 1.78
CA TYR A 114 6.88 10.43 2.42
C TYR A 114 6.93 10.58 3.94
N LEU A 115 6.83 11.78 4.49
CA LEU A 115 6.79 11.97 5.95
C LEU A 115 5.45 11.51 6.52
N GLY A 116 4.35 11.71 5.79
CA GLY A 116 3.06 11.12 6.13
C GLY A 116 3.11 9.59 6.09
N TRP A 117 3.74 9.02 5.07
CA TRP A 117 3.95 7.59 4.90
C TRP A 117 4.77 6.97 6.05
N ASP A 118 5.91 7.57 6.37
CA ASP A 118 6.77 7.09 7.47
C ASP A 118 6.07 7.20 8.83
N ARG A 119 5.37 8.31 9.11
CA ARG A 119 4.58 8.46 10.35
C ARG A 119 3.49 7.41 10.49
N LEU A 120 2.82 7.04 9.40
CA LEU A 120 1.82 5.98 9.41
C LEU A 120 2.44 4.63 9.83
N LEU A 121 3.71 4.41 9.50
CA LEU A 121 4.43 3.15 9.73
C LEU A 121 5.33 3.17 10.96
N ALA A 122 5.44 4.30 11.66
CA ALA A 122 6.40 4.52 12.73
C ALA A 122 6.21 3.58 13.93
N SER A 123 4.97 3.17 14.23
CA SER A 123 4.66 2.20 15.29
C SER A 123 4.60 0.75 14.79
N GLY A 124 5.13 0.48 13.60
CA GLY A 124 5.13 -0.85 12.99
C GLY A 124 6.30 -1.69 13.45
N GLU A 125 5.99 -2.92 13.85
CA GLU A 125 7.00 -3.90 14.23
C GLU A 125 7.61 -4.55 12.97
N PRO A 126 8.94 -4.70 12.89
CA PRO A 126 9.58 -5.44 11.82
C PRO A 126 9.06 -6.88 11.73
N LEU A 127 8.74 -7.34 10.52
CA LEU A 127 8.46 -8.74 10.26
C LEU A 127 9.74 -9.42 9.77
N PRO A 128 10.08 -10.61 10.28
CA PRO A 128 11.21 -11.37 9.75
C PRO A 128 10.96 -11.69 8.27
N ALA A 129 12.04 -11.70 7.47
CA ALA A 129 11.98 -11.98 6.03
C ALA A 129 11.37 -13.37 5.71
N THR A 130 11.46 -14.31 6.66
CA THR A 130 10.88 -15.66 6.59
C THR A 130 9.37 -15.71 6.83
N ALA A 131 8.74 -14.62 7.26
CA ALA A 131 7.29 -14.58 7.42
C ALA A 131 6.61 -14.82 6.06
N PRO A 132 5.57 -15.68 6.00
CA PRO A 132 4.88 -15.97 4.76
C PRO A 132 4.37 -14.67 4.12
N ALA A 133 4.67 -14.50 2.83
CA ALA A 133 4.16 -13.39 2.05
C ALA A 133 2.61 -13.43 2.05
N PRO A 134 1.93 -12.27 2.01
CA PRO A 134 0.50 -12.25 1.72
C PRO A 134 0.24 -13.05 0.44
N ALA A 135 -0.85 -13.81 0.39
CA ALA A 135 -1.14 -14.75 -0.68
C ALA A 135 -0.93 -14.11 -2.08
N PRO A 136 -0.15 -14.73 -2.97
CA PRO A 136 0.32 -14.11 -4.21
C PRO A 136 -0.76 -13.89 -5.29
N HIS A 137 -2.01 -14.25 -5.01
CA HIS A 137 -3.09 -14.32 -6.01
C HIS A 137 -4.32 -13.49 -5.65
N VAL A 138 -4.12 -12.34 -5.01
CA VAL A 138 -5.25 -11.45 -4.72
C VAL A 138 -5.53 -10.59 -5.94
N ARG A 139 -6.70 -10.81 -6.56
CA ARG A 139 -7.16 -10.08 -7.75
C ARG A 139 -7.39 -8.61 -7.38
N VAL A 140 -6.73 -7.71 -8.11
CA VAL A 140 -6.98 -6.27 -8.02
C VAL A 140 -8.30 -5.95 -8.73
N LEU A 141 -9.20 -5.22 -8.07
CA LEU A 141 -10.49 -4.81 -8.66
C LEU A 141 -10.34 -3.54 -9.51
N ASP A 142 -9.47 -2.63 -9.09
CA ASP A 142 -9.29 -1.32 -9.69
C ASP A 142 -7.92 -0.74 -9.32
N ALA A 143 -7.49 0.32 -10.02
CA ALA A 143 -6.28 1.06 -9.73
C ALA A 143 -6.58 2.56 -9.88
N CYS A 144 -6.63 3.27 -8.76
CA CYS A 144 -7.08 4.66 -8.69
C CYS A 144 -6.03 5.57 -8.05
N LEU A 145 -5.71 6.68 -8.70
CA LEU A 145 -4.88 7.73 -8.12
C LEU A 145 -5.75 8.64 -7.24
N LEU A 146 -5.55 8.55 -5.93
CA LEU A 146 -6.38 9.21 -4.94
C LEU A 146 -5.56 10.05 -3.97
N ARG A 147 -6.21 11.10 -3.46
CA ARG A 147 -5.86 11.77 -2.21
C ARG A 147 -7.01 11.58 -1.23
N PHE A 148 -6.69 11.13 -0.03
CA PHE A 148 -7.72 10.95 1.00
C PHE A 148 -8.04 12.27 1.68
N ARG A 149 -9.31 12.44 2.03
CA ARG A 149 -9.79 13.53 2.88
C ARG A 149 -10.67 12.96 3.98
N ARG A 150 -10.57 13.55 5.16
CA ARG A 150 -11.47 13.24 6.29
C ARG A 150 -12.37 14.43 6.56
N ARG A 151 -13.67 14.18 6.71
CA ARG A 151 -14.70 15.17 7.08
C ARG A 151 -15.51 14.62 8.25
N ARG A 152 -16.19 15.50 9.00
CA ARG A 152 -17.16 15.09 10.02
C ARG A 152 -18.57 15.19 9.45
N LEU A 153 -19.38 14.16 9.66
CA LEU A 153 -20.79 14.13 9.25
C LEU A 153 -21.63 13.44 10.34
N ALA A 154 -22.52 14.20 11.00
CA ALA A 154 -23.44 13.67 12.02
C ALA A 154 -22.78 12.78 13.10
N GLY A 155 -21.58 13.15 13.56
CA GLY A 155 -20.83 12.38 14.57
C GLY A 155 -19.89 11.32 14.02
N PHE A 156 -19.95 11.03 12.71
CA PHE A 156 -19.08 10.08 12.02
C PHE A 156 -17.89 10.79 11.35
N ASP A 157 -16.76 10.09 11.25
CA ASP A 157 -15.67 10.43 10.35
C ASP A 157 -15.97 9.88 8.95
N LEU A 158 -16.23 10.78 8.00
CA LEU A 158 -16.40 10.43 6.60
C LEU A 158 -15.03 10.48 5.90
N LEU A 159 -14.59 9.34 5.39
CA LEU A 159 -13.41 9.20 4.54
C LEU A 159 -13.80 9.33 3.07
N CYS A 160 -13.26 10.36 2.43
CA CYS A 160 -13.45 10.68 1.02
C CYS A 160 -12.18 10.34 0.22
N GLY A 161 -12.37 10.03 -1.06
CA GLY A 161 -11.28 9.76 -2.01
C GLY A 161 -11.38 10.73 -3.18
N GLU A 162 -10.49 11.71 -3.22
CA GLU A 162 -10.45 12.71 -4.29
C GLU A 162 -9.51 12.23 -5.40
N ALA A 163 -10.02 12.16 -6.64
CA ALA A 163 -9.20 11.81 -7.78
C ALA A 163 -8.10 12.86 -8.00
N VAL A 164 -6.86 12.40 -8.15
CA VAL A 164 -5.73 13.31 -8.36
C VAL A 164 -5.58 13.62 -9.84
N THR A 165 -5.85 14.86 -10.23
CA THR A 165 -5.75 15.32 -11.62
C THR A 165 -4.37 15.86 -12.00
N ARG A 166 -3.58 16.29 -11.01
CA ARG A 166 -2.22 16.82 -11.20
C ARG A 166 -1.22 15.97 -10.40
N LEU A 167 -0.38 15.26 -11.14
CA LEU A 167 0.77 14.52 -10.63
C LEU A 167 2.00 14.90 -11.44
N SER A 168 3.19 14.60 -10.93
CA SER A 168 4.38 14.59 -11.79
C SER A 168 4.26 13.54 -12.91
N PRO A 169 4.95 13.74 -14.05
CA PRO A 169 5.04 12.72 -15.09
C PRO A 169 5.58 11.38 -14.57
N LEU A 170 6.52 11.43 -13.61
CA LEU A 170 7.14 10.24 -13.02
C LEU A 170 6.11 9.40 -12.24
N SER A 171 5.31 10.03 -11.38
CA SER A 171 4.25 9.34 -10.64
C SER A 171 3.18 8.74 -11.55
N ARG A 172 2.80 9.45 -12.64
CA ARG A 172 1.86 8.89 -13.63
C ARG A 172 2.43 7.65 -14.32
N GLN A 173 3.69 7.71 -14.76
CA GLN A 173 4.35 6.60 -15.44
C GLN A 173 4.48 5.39 -14.52
N LEU A 174 4.91 5.60 -13.27
CA LEU A 174 5.02 4.55 -12.26
C LEU A 174 3.66 3.92 -11.98
N ALA A 175 2.64 4.73 -11.73
CA ALA A 175 1.30 4.22 -11.44
C ALA A 175 0.72 3.39 -12.59
N ALA A 176 0.87 3.87 -13.84
CA ALA A 176 0.44 3.12 -15.02
C ALA A 176 1.22 1.81 -15.22
N ARG A 177 2.50 1.77 -14.84
CA ARG A 177 3.30 0.54 -14.88
C ARG A 177 2.83 -0.46 -13.83
N ILE A 178 2.60 -0.03 -12.59
CA ILE A 178 2.09 -0.88 -11.51
C ILE A 178 0.69 -1.41 -11.86
N ALA A 179 -0.21 -0.54 -12.31
CA ALA A 179 -1.57 -0.94 -12.71
C ALA A 179 -1.57 -2.00 -13.82
N ARG A 180 -0.73 -1.85 -14.85
CA ARG A 180 -0.59 -2.84 -15.94
C ARG A 180 -0.04 -4.18 -15.47
N ALA A 181 0.92 -4.17 -14.54
CA ALA A 181 1.49 -5.40 -13.98
C ALA A 181 0.41 -6.24 -13.26
N HIS A 182 -0.57 -5.59 -12.63
CA HIS A 182 -1.68 -6.26 -11.96
C HIS A 182 -2.84 -6.61 -12.91
N ALA A 183 -3.09 -5.82 -13.96
CA ALA A 183 -4.11 -6.14 -14.96
C ALA A 183 -3.80 -7.45 -15.72
N GLY A 184 -2.52 -7.69 -16.05
CA GLY A 184 -2.08 -8.90 -16.77
C GLY A 184 -2.10 -10.19 -15.94
N GLN A 185 -2.36 -10.12 -14.63
CA GLN A 185 -2.48 -11.30 -13.76
C GLN A 185 -3.86 -11.96 -13.86
N GLY A 186 -4.88 -11.28 -14.40
CA GLY A 186 -6.24 -11.81 -14.58
C GLY A 186 -6.41 -12.74 -15.79
N ASP A 187 -5.67 -12.51 -16.88
CA ASP A 187 -5.83 -13.26 -18.15
C ASP A 187 -5.05 -14.58 -18.20
N ARG A 188 -4.09 -14.79 -17.30
CA ARG A 188 -3.27 -16.02 -17.29
C ARG A 188 -3.89 -17.18 -16.51
N GLN A 189 -5.13 -17.02 -16.01
CA GLN A 189 -5.82 -18.05 -15.21
C GLN A 189 -6.85 -18.88 -16.00
N PHE A 190 -7.00 -18.66 -17.31
CA PHE A 190 -7.94 -19.42 -18.18
C PHE A 190 -7.28 -20.05 -19.41
N ARG A 191 -5.99 -20.44 -19.33
CA ARG A 191 -5.34 -21.27 -20.35
C ARG A 191 -4.73 -22.52 -19.75
#